data_AF-A0A7C6XM49-F1
#
_entry.id   AF-A0A7C6XM49-F1
#
_cell.length_a   1.000
_cell.length_b   1.000
_cell.length_c   1.000
_cell.angle_alpha   90.00
_cell.angle_beta   90.00
_cell.angle_gamma   90.00
#
_symmetry.space_group_name_H-M   'P 1'
#
loop_
_entity.id
_entity.type
_entity.pdbx_description
1 polymer ?
#
loop_
_entity_poly.entity_id
_entity_poly.type
_entity_poly.pdbx_seq_one_letter_code
_entity_poly.pdbx_strand_id
1 'polypeptide(L)'
;KINFATVFRQREPHHDLPDTGATYRTWTWGRVQYVMWDCRYYRSDQSTPDGPGKTMLGADQKQWFADVLASSTAEAIVVISSVQWMSGGADSWPGYAHERQEIADLIANTGWAHRLVMLSADAHKLAIDTGGGNRWGGWPCAVFAARDATPSAVSGHYDVLEQGGIGQYGTVTVTDMGSVITIKLTAWQNGTEVGAYTKAFITSTPTIARDIGELVSGSHQALYEARVVTDYQTGPDPEGVEIGIEAGEVVYDATARVWSSMQMETPGIDEYDGSSRFPRFPDSLLAPYGNEIYLRGGIRTGHDVLWVPLGYYRIGDTDQQRTSNGKIRIAGQDRWSGLEDARLLVPRQYRADQTRSAVVSGLVREVYPDAVIARDDDSDQLPLGRDLIVERDRAGALTDIAESIGKVTYFDSEGILRFEDVPDPDRIVWDIRAGVNGVLVDSARRVNRDGAYNAVVATGEGSTGAAVQGIAVDVGEHSPTRWGGRFGQKPRFYSSPLLTTGTAAQKAARTILLDHLGVPYSATFGTVPNPALRPRLAVRIEQLDGNREKHIVQSLRMPLVAGALMTGSTREQTLAQVGTILPAAGVAQIDTEA
;
A
#
# COMPACT_ATOMS: atom_id res chain seq x y z
N LYS A 1 14.28 -28.19 33.65
CA LYS A 1 13.25 -27.22 33.22
C LYS A 1 13.08 -26.11 34.28
N ILE A 2 12.61 -26.37 35.51
CA ILE A 2 12.42 -25.34 36.57
C ILE A 2 13.69 -24.53 36.91
N ASN A 3 14.85 -25.19 37.06
CA ASN A 3 16.11 -24.48 37.34
C ASN A 3 16.51 -23.51 36.21
N PHE A 4 16.24 -23.86 34.95
CA PHE A 4 16.53 -22.99 33.81
C PHE A 4 15.70 -21.71 33.88
N ALA A 5 14.38 -21.83 34.06
CA ALA A 5 13.48 -20.68 34.14
C ALA A 5 13.84 -19.74 35.31
N THR A 6 14.28 -20.31 36.44
CA THR A 6 14.77 -19.54 37.58
C THR A 6 16.04 -18.76 37.25
N VAL A 7 17.04 -19.42 36.65
CA VAL A 7 18.31 -18.77 36.29
C VAL A 7 18.11 -17.72 35.19
N PHE A 8 17.26 -18.00 34.19
CA PHE A 8 16.92 -17.03 33.14
C PHE A 8 16.45 -15.71 33.74
N ARG A 9 15.47 -15.74 34.66
CA ARG A 9 14.95 -14.54 35.34
C ARG A 9 15.99 -13.77 36.15
N GLN A 10 16.98 -14.48 36.70
CA GLN A 10 18.01 -13.86 37.53
C GLN A 10 19.12 -13.22 36.70
N ARG A 11 19.31 -13.65 35.46
CA ARG A 11 20.52 -13.35 34.67
C ARG A 11 20.22 -12.59 33.38
N GLU A 12 19.09 -12.84 32.75
CA GLU A 12 18.72 -12.25 31.47
C GLU A 12 17.78 -11.06 31.70
N PRO A 13 18.13 -9.86 31.23
CA PRO A 13 17.18 -8.75 31.14
C PRO A 13 16.01 -9.15 30.24
N HIS A 14 14.79 -9.05 30.75
CA HIS A 14 13.60 -9.46 30.02
C HIS A 14 12.42 -8.51 30.29
N HIS A 15 11.51 -8.44 29.31
CA HIS A 15 10.16 -7.91 29.54
C HIS A 15 9.36 -8.82 30.48
N ASP A 16 8.19 -8.39 30.92
CA ASP A 16 7.34 -9.17 31.81
C ASP A 16 7.07 -10.57 31.27
N LEU A 17 7.21 -11.57 32.16
CA LEU A 17 6.98 -12.98 31.85
C LEU A 17 5.59 -13.39 32.40
N PRO A 18 4.81 -14.15 31.64
CA PRO A 18 3.41 -14.43 31.96
C PRO A 18 3.21 -15.41 33.13
N ASP A 19 4.20 -16.26 33.43
CA ASP A 19 4.16 -17.17 34.59
C ASP A 19 5.58 -17.47 35.11
N THR A 20 5.73 -18.34 36.13
CA THR A 20 7.02 -18.72 36.77
C THR A 20 7.83 -19.80 36.03
N GLY A 21 7.24 -20.52 35.08
CA GLY A 21 7.90 -21.49 34.19
C GLY A 21 8.27 -20.91 32.83
N ALA A 22 7.62 -19.83 32.40
CA ALA A 22 7.74 -19.21 31.09
C ALA A 22 9.10 -18.53 30.86
N THR A 23 9.63 -18.66 29.65
CA THR A 23 10.57 -17.68 29.08
C THR A 23 10.04 -16.99 27.82
N TYR A 24 8.85 -17.43 27.38
CA TYR A 24 8.06 -16.76 26.34
C TYR A 24 7.51 -15.43 26.88
N ARG A 25 7.39 -14.45 26.01
CA ARG A 25 7.05 -13.07 26.39
C ARG A 25 6.59 -12.24 25.22
N THR A 26 5.94 -11.13 25.51
CA THR A 26 5.46 -10.17 24.52
C THR A 26 5.72 -8.75 24.98
N TRP A 27 5.95 -7.82 24.05
CA TRP A 27 6.07 -6.39 24.34
C TRP A 27 5.69 -5.56 23.12
N THR A 28 5.25 -4.34 23.35
CA THR A 28 4.90 -3.40 22.28
C THR A 28 5.94 -2.30 22.23
N TRP A 29 6.43 -1.98 21.03
CA TRP A 29 7.22 -0.77 20.80
C TRP A 29 6.56 0.02 19.67
N GLY A 30 6.15 1.25 19.97
CA GLY A 30 5.39 2.07 19.02
C GLY A 30 4.07 1.38 18.69
N ARG A 31 3.82 1.12 17.41
CA ARG A 31 2.63 0.43 16.91
C ARG A 31 2.89 -1.03 16.50
N VAL A 32 3.99 -1.64 16.93
CA VAL A 32 4.35 -3.04 16.60
C VAL A 32 4.38 -3.91 17.86
N GLN A 33 3.70 -5.05 17.81
CA GLN A 33 3.74 -6.07 18.86
C GLN A 33 4.86 -7.08 18.55
N TYR A 34 5.68 -7.39 19.54
CA TYR A 34 6.70 -8.43 19.44
C TYR A 34 6.31 -9.58 20.35
N VAL A 35 6.35 -10.80 19.82
CA VAL A 35 6.00 -12.03 20.54
C VAL A 35 7.17 -12.99 20.42
N MET A 36 7.82 -13.33 21.53
CA MET A 36 8.89 -14.33 21.56
C MET A 36 8.38 -15.62 22.19
N TRP A 37 8.44 -16.71 21.42
CA TRP A 37 8.09 -18.04 21.87
C TRP A 37 9.24 -18.73 22.62
N ASP A 38 8.87 -19.60 23.54
CA ASP A 38 9.76 -20.57 24.17
C ASP A 38 9.55 -21.94 23.51
N CYS A 39 10.44 -22.28 22.58
CA CYS A 39 10.41 -23.54 21.83
C CYS A 39 11.24 -24.65 22.52
N ARG A 40 11.53 -24.53 23.82
CA ARG A 40 12.40 -25.49 24.55
C ARG A 40 11.75 -26.01 25.83
N TYR A 41 11.15 -25.15 26.65
CA TYR A 41 10.66 -25.57 27.97
C TYR A 41 9.50 -26.57 27.89
N TYR A 42 8.51 -26.34 27.05
CA TYR A 42 7.31 -27.19 26.97
C TYR A 42 7.42 -28.30 25.93
N ARG A 43 8.48 -28.27 25.14
CA ARG A 43 8.73 -29.18 24.04
C ARG A 43 8.72 -30.66 24.46
N SER A 44 7.92 -31.46 23.77
CA SER A 44 7.89 -32.93 23.83
C SER A 44 9.18 -33.53 23.27
N ASP A 45 9.50 -34.76 23.69
CA ASP A 45 10.64 -35.51 23.16
C ASP A 45 10.54 -35.66 21.64
N GLN A 46 11.66 -35.51 20.93
CA GLN A 46 11.72 -35.59 19.46
C GLN A 46 11.24 -36.94 18.93
N SER A 47 11.46 -38.03 19.70
CA SER A 47 11.02 -39.39 19.38
C SER A 47 9.51 -39.60 19.52
N THR A 48 8.78 -38.67 20.14
CA THR A 48 7.32 -38.72 20.19
C THR A 48 6.77 -38.65 18.77
N PRO A 49 5.87 -39.55 18.35
CA PRO A 49 5.22 -39.47 17.04
C PRO A 49 4.50 -38.13 16.85
N ASP A 50 4.60 -37.55 15.65
CA ASP A 50 3.88 -36.31 15.34
C ASP A 50 2.36 -36.51 15.38
N GLY A 51 1.64 -35.55 15.95
CA GLY A 51 0.19 -35.62 16.17
C GLY A 51 -0.26 -34.81 17.39
N PRO A 52 -1.54 -34.92 17.79
CA PRO A 52 -2.15 -34.07 18.83
C PRO A 52 -1.46 -34.11 20.21
N GLY A 53 -0.73 -35.20 20.51
CA GLY A 53 -0.01 -35.37 21.77
C GLY A 53 1.41 -34.80 21.78
N LYS A 54 1.93 -34.33 20.64
CA LYS A 54 3.28 -33.78 20.49
C LYS A 54 3.23 -32.27 20.39
N THR A 55 4.00 -31.57 21.23
CA THR A 55 3.96 -30.11 21.33
C THR A 55 5.36 -29.50 21.42
N MET A 56 5.55 -28.36 20.79
CA MET A 56 6.67 -27.44 20.92
C MET A 56 6.42 -26.42 22.04
N LEU A 57 5.24 -25.81 22.07
CA LEU A 57 4.93 -24.66 22.94
C LEU A 57 4.20 -25.01 24.24
N GLY A 58 3.50 -26.14 24.28
CA GLY A 58 2.58 -26.52 25.36
C GLY A 58 1.23 -25.82 25.27
N ALA A 59 0.24 -26.34 26.01
CA ALA A 59 -1.13 -25.82 26.01
C ALA A 59 -1.20 -24.38 26.54
N ASP A 60 -0.52 -24.09 27.65
CA ASP A 60 -0.59 -22.78 28.32
C ASP A 60 -0.05 -21.65 27.43
N GLN A 61 1.10 -21.87 26.79
CA GLN A 61 1.70 -20.88 25.88
C GLN A 61 0.86 -20.70 24.61
N LYS A 62 0.22 -21.76 24.08
CA LYS A 62 -0.69 -21.62 22.93
C LYS A 62 -1.91 -20.78 23.27
N GLN A 63 -2.52 -21.01 24.44
CA GLN A 63 -3.64 -20.20 24.90
C GLN A 63 -3.20 -18.74 25.12
N TRP A 64 -2.07 -18.54 25.79
CA TRP A 64 -1.50 -17.20 25.97
C TRP A 64 -1.25 -16.48 24.63
N PHE A 65 -0.72 -17.19 23.62
CA PHE A 65 -0.51 -16.60 22.30
C PHE A 65 -1.83 -16.23 21.63
N ALA A 66 -2.86 -17.07 21.73
CA ALA A 66 -4.20 -16.74 21.26
C ALA A 66 -4.75 -15.47 21.94
N ASP A 67 -4.55 -15.32 23.26
CA ASP A 67 -4.98 -14.14 24.01
C ASP A 67 -4.22 -12.88 23.57
N VAL A 68 -2.91 -12.98 23.29
CA VAL A 68 -2.11 -11.88 22.73
C VAL A 68 -2.64 -11.47 21.36
N LEU A 69 -2.92 -12.42 20.47
CA LEU A 69 -3.48 -12.13 19.14
C LEU A 69 -4.87 -11.49 19.24
N ALA A 70 -5.71 -11.96 20.16
CA ALA A 70 -7.08 -11.45 20.33
C ALA A 70 -7.12 -10.04 20.95
N SER A 71 -6.15 -9.70 21.80
CA SER A 71 -6.14 -8.43 22.56
C SER A 71 -5.24 -7.34 21.95
N SER A 72 -4.32 -7.70 21.06
CA SER A 72 -3.39 -6.75 20.45
C SER A 72 -4.12 -5.71 19.60
N THR A 73 -3.83 -4.44 19.86
CA THR A 73 -4.26 -3.29 19.02
C THR A 73 -3.12 -2.75 18.15
N ALA A 74 -2.03 -3.51 18.01
CA ALA A 74 -0.90 -3.12 17.18
C ALA A 74 -1.27 -3.10 15.69
N GLU A 75 -0.47 -2.43 14.88
CA GLU A 75 -0.66 -2.40 13.43
C GLU A 75 0.11 -3.54 12.73
N ALA A 76 1.14 -4.11 13.38
CA ALA A 76 1.88 -5.27 12.91
C ALA A 76 2.38 -6.13 14.08
N ILE A 77 2.67 -7.41 13.81
CA ILE A 77 3.24 -8.36 14.77
C ILE A 77 4.56 -8.93 14.25
N VAL A 78 5.56 -8.98 15.11
CA VAL A 78 6.80 -9.73 14.88
C VAL A 78 6.82 -10.94 15.82
N VAL A 79 6.76 -12.14 15.25
CA VAL A 79 6.89 -13.39 16.01
C VAL A 79 8.33 -13.89 15.95
N ILE A 80 8.89 -14.28 17.09
CA ILE A 80 10.27 -14.72 17.22
C ILE A 80 10.27 -16.16 17.73
N SER A 81 10.71 -17.08 16.86
CA SER A 81 10.89 -18.50 17.13
C SER A 81 12.38 -18.81 17.29
N SER A 82 12.75 -19.48 18.39
CA SER A 82 14.15 -19.89 18.61
C SER A 82 14.58 -21.11 17.79
N VAL A 83 13.69 -21.65 16.95
CA VAL A 83 13.95 -22.78 16.04
C VAL A 83 13.33 -22.52 14.67
N GLN A 84 13.80 -23.23 13.65
CA GLN A 84 13.37 -23.05 12.26
C GLN A 84 11.88 -23.31 12.06
N TRP A 85 11.14 -22.33 11.50
CA TRP A 85 9.73 -22.49 11.12
C TRP A 85 9.53 -23.27 9.81
N MET A 86 10.23 -22.86 8.76
CA MET A 86 10.05 -23.38 7.39
C MET A 86 10.88 -24.64 7.13
N SER A 87 12.13 -24.67 7.61
CA SER A 87 13.12 -25.71 7.31
C SER A 87 13.53 -26.51 8.55
N GLY A 88 14.41 -27.50 8.35
CA GLY A 88 14.99 -28.32 9.43
C GLY A 88 14.38 -29.72 9.51
N GLY A 89 14.32 -30.30 10.71
CA GLY A 89 13.97 -31.70 10.89
C GLY A 89 13.20 -31.98 12.18
N ALA A 90 13.48 -33.13 12.80
CA ALA A 90 12.80 -33.59 14.02
C ALA A 90 12.96 -32.62 15.21
N ASP A 91 14.01 -31.80 15.18
CA ASP A 91 14.33 -30.81 16.20
C ASP A 91 13.82 -29.38 15.88
N SER A 92 13.05 -29.18 14.83
CA SER A 92 12.42 -27.88 14.49
C SER A 92 10.93 -28.05 14.19
N TRP A 93 10.25 -26.98 13.74
CA TRP A 93 8.81 -27.01 13.51
C TRP A 93 8.33 -28.07 12.50
N PRO A 94 9.08 -28.45 11.44
CA PRO A 94 8.76 -29.62 10.61
C PRO A 94 8.58 -30.94 11.38
N GLY A 95 9.22 -31.12 12.54
CA GLY A 95 9.04 -32.30 13.40
C GLY A 95 7.80 -32.26 14.30
N TYR A 96 7.05 -31.15 14.28
CA TYR A 96 5.86 -30.83 15.08
C TYR A 96 4.77 -30.29 14.15
N ALA A 97 4.57 -30.96 13.01
CA ALA A 97 3.79 -30.42 11.89
C ALA A 97 2.32 -30.22 12.25
N HIS A 98 1.76 -31.07 13.12
CA HIS A 98 0.41 -30.91 13.64
C HIS A 98 0.24 -29.58 14.39
N GLU A 99 1.09 -29.30 15.38
CA GLU A 99 1.01 -28.04 16.14
C GLU A 99 1.42 -26.83 15.30
N ARG A 100 2.34 -26.99 14.34
CA ARG A 100 2.67 -25.92 13.37
C ARG A 100 1.41 -25.48 12.61
N GLN A 101 0.60 -26.43 12.16
CA GLN A 101 -0.66 -26.13 11.47
C GLN A 101 -1.65 -25.44 12.40
N GLU A 102 -1.82 -25.91 13.64
CA GLU A 102 -2.70 -25.26 14.63
C GLU A 102 -2.34 -23.78 14.84
N ILE A 103 -1.05 -23.46 14.89
CA ILE A 103 -0.58 -22.09 15.06
C ILE A 103 -0.81 -21.25 13.80
N ALA A 104 -0.58 -21.82 12.62
CA ALA A 104 -0.89 -21.14 11.36
C ALA A 104 -2.38 -20.84 11.24
N ASP A 105 -3.24 -21.80 11.60
CA ASP A 105 -4.69 -21.63 11.62
C ASP A 105 -5.11 -20.58 12.65
N LEU A 106 -4.51 -20.57 13.85
CA LEU A 106 -4.77 -19.56 14.88
C LEU A 106 -4.45 -18.14 14.38
N ILE A 107 -3.29 -17.95 13.76
CA ILE A 107 -2.87 -16.65 13.21
C ILE A 107 -3.80 -16.22 12.06
N ALA A 108 -4.18 -17.15 11.18
CA ALA A 108 -5.08 -16.87 10.08
C ALA A 108 -6.49 -16.51 10.57
N ASN A 109 -7.05 -17.28 11.51
CA ASN A 109 -8.40 -17.09 12.05
C ASN A 109 -8.55 -15.81 12.88
N THR A 110 -7.44 -15.29 13.42
CA THR A 110 -7.42 -14.01 14.14
C THR A 110 -7.13 -12.82 13.22
N GLY A 111 -6.96 -13.05 11.91
CA GLY A 111 -6.75 -12.00 10.91
C GLY A 111 -5.32 -11.46 10.87
N TRP A 112 -4.37 -12.02 11.61
CA TRP A 112 -3.01 -11.48 11.72
C TRP A 112 -2.05 -11.90 10.61
N ALA A 113 -2.40 -12.90 9.80
CA ALA A 113 -1.50 -13.46 8.77
C ALA A 113 -0.87 -12.37 7.86
N HIS A 114 -1.68 -11.42 7.40
CA HIS A 114 -1.23 -10.32 6.52
C HIS A 114 -0.43 -9.20 7.23
N ARG A 115 -0.42 -9.20 8.57
CA ARG A 115 0.23 -8.21 9.45
C ARG A 115 1.40 -8.78 10.24
N LEU A 116 1.90 -9.95 9.86
CA LEU A 116 2.91 -10.69 10.62
C LEU A 116 4.25 -10.78 9.88
N VAL A 117 5.35 -10.68 10.61
CA VAL A 117 6.69 -11.12 10.19
C VAL A 117 7.22 -12.12 11.21
N MET A 118 7.87 -13.18 10.75
CA MET A 118 8.51 -14.16 11.62
C MET A 118 10.03 -14.10 11.54
N LEU A 119 10.68 -14.12 12.70
CA LEU A 119 12.10 -14.37 12.85
C LEU A 119 12.28 -15.78 13.39
N SER A 120 13.08 -16.59 12.71
CA SER A 120 13.44 -17.94 13.12
C SER A 120 14.95 -18.05 13.35
N ALA A 121 15.37 -19.04 14.12
CA ALA A 121 16.78 -19.28 14.42
C ALA A 121 17.15 -20.76 14.22
N ASP A 122 18.35 -21.16 14.69
CA ASP A 122 18.79 -22.55 14.76
C ASP A 122 18.93 -23.23 13.38
N ALA A 123 19.27 -22.46 12.34
CA ALA A 123 19.54 -22.99 10.99
C ALA A 123 21.02 -22.96 10.57
N HIS A 124 21.89 -22.23 11.27
CA HIS A 124 23.29 -22.05 10.90
C HIS A 124 23.48 -21.55 9.45
N LYS A 125 22.62 -20.64 8.98
CA LYS A 125 22.68 -19.94 7.70
C LYS A 125 21.92 -18.60 7.74
N LEU A 126 22.05 -17.81 6.69
CA LEU A 126 21.14 -16.71 6.34
C LEU A 126 20.02 -17.23 5.45
N ALA A 127 18.79 -16.81 5.74
CA ALA A 127 17.66 -17.07 4.89
C ALA A 127 16.61 -15.94 5.00
N ILE A 128 15.98 -15.56 3.88
CA ILE A 128 14.88 -14.58 3.84
C ILE A 128 13.84 -15.10 2.85
N ASP A 129 12.59 -15.15 3.29
CA ASP A 129 11.42 -15.49 2.48
C ASP A 129 10.39 -14.35 2.51
N THR A 130 9.76 -14.08 1.37
CA THR A 130 8.70 -13.06 1.25
C THR A 130 7.39 -13.45 1.90
N GLY A 131 7.20 -14.74 2.24
CA GLY A 131 5.92 -15.37 2.55
C GLY A 131 5.43 -16.27 1.42
N GLY A 132 5.84 -16.01 0.18
CA GLY A 132 5.50 -16.82 -0.99
C GLY A 132 6.05 -18.25 -0.95
N GLY A 133 7.25 -18.44 -0.39
CA GLY A 133 7.82 -19.78 -0.14
C GLY A 133 7.30 -20.43 1.15
N ASN A 134 6.79 -19.64 2.09
CA ASN A 134 6.22 -20.11 3.37
C ASN A 134 4.83 -20.75 3.22
N ARG A 135 4.80 -22.01 2.79
CA ARG A 135 3.58 -22.82 2.67
C ARG A 135 2.87 -23.14 3.99
N TRP A 136 3.43 -22.72 5.13
CA TRP A 136 2.92 -23.01 6.48
C TRP A 136 2.50 -21.74 7.21
N GLY A 137 2.04 -20.73 6.47
CA GLY A 137 1.56 -19.49 7.09
C GLY A 137 1.46 -18.31 6.13
N GLY A 138 2.22 -18.30 5.03
CA GLY A 138 2.15 -17.25 4.01
C GLY A 138 2.75 -15.90 4.42
N TRP A 139 3.30 -15.76 5.64
CA TRP A 139 3.94 -14.54 6.11
C TRP A 139 5.45 -14.53 5.88
N PRO A 140 6.08 -13.35 5.72
CA PRO A 140 7.53 -13.20 5.62
C PRO A 140 8.27 -13.88 6.78
N CYS A 141 9.33 -14.60 6.46
CA CYS A 141 10.15 -15.30 7.45
C CYS A 141 11.64 -15.11 7.17
N ALA A 142 12.42 -14.77 8.20
CA ALA A 142 13.88 -14.69 8.10
C ALA A 142 14.59 -15.58 9.13
N VAL A 143 15.76 -16.08 8.74
CA VAL A 143 16.72 -16.74 9.63
C VAL A 143 18.05 -16.03 9.54
N PHE A 144 18.54 -15.55 10.68
CA PHE A 144 19.77 -14.76 10.79
C PHE A 144 20.77 -15.44 11.71
N ALA A 145 21.27 -16.61 11.31
CA ALA A 145 21.99 -17.45 12.24
C ALA A 145 23.18 -18.10 11.59
N ALA A 146 24.35 -17.46 11.52
CA ALA A 146 25.65 -18.15 11.55
C ALA A 146 26.78 -17.15 11.81
N ARG A 147 26.80 -16.58 13.03
CA ARG A 147 27.86 -15.65 13.39
C ARG A 147 29.22 -16.36 13.40
N ASP A 148 29.33 -17.45 14.16
CA ASP A 148 30.54 -18.29 14.29
C ASP A 148 30.24 -19.80 14.25
N ALA A 149 28.98 -20.18 14.02
CA ALA A 149 28.55 -21.58 13.95
C ALA A 149 28.98 -22.28 12.65
N THR A 150 29.11 -23.61 12.67
CA THR A 150 29.33 -24.42 11.46
C THR A 150 28.13 -24.28 10.51
N PRO A 151 28.34 -23.83 9.26
CA PRO A 151 27.23 -23.56 8.35
C PRO A 151 26.42 -24.80 7.97
N SER A 152 25.10 -24.67 7.93
CA SER A 152 24.22 -25.70 7.36
C SER A 152 24.11 -25.57 5.84
N ALA A 153 23.69 -26.66 5.19
CA ALA A 153 23.32 -26.65 3.79
C ALA A 153 22.05 -25.80 3.52
N VAL A 154 21.98 -25.27 2.30
CA VAL A 154 20.79 -24.61 1.76
C VAL A 154 19.70 -25.65 1.46
N SER A 155 18.44 -25.28 1.66
CA SER A 155 17.27 -26.15 1.56
C SER A 155 16.38 -25.87 0.35
N GLY A 156 16.51 -24.69 -0.26
CA GLY A 156 15.68 -24.23 -1.38
C GLY A 156 14.29 -23.77 -0.97
N HIS A 157 14.05 -23.52 0.33
CA HIS A 157 12.73 -23.15 0.85
C HIS A 157 12.47 -21.64 0.85
N TYR A 158 13.50 -20.81 0.71
CA TYR A 158 13.41 -19.36 0.85
C TYR A 158 13.59 -18.70 -0.53
N ASP A 159 12.72 -17.74 -0.86
CA ASP A 159 12.62 -17.17 -2.20
C ASP A 159 13.43 -15.87 -2.44
N VAL A 160 13.94 -15.23 -1.39
CA VAL A 160 14.79 -14.01 -1.50
C VAL A 160 16.27 -14.34 -1.35
N LEU A 161 16.63 -15.04 -0.27
CA LEU A 161 18.02 -15.38 0.05
C LEU A 161 18.06 -16.70 0.80
N GLU A 162 19.02 -17.55 0.46
CA GLU A 162 19.42 -18.66 1.33
C GLU A 162 20.91 -18.97 1.14
N GLN A 163 21.72 -18.78 2.18
CA GLN A 163 23.16 -18.85 2.08
C GLN A 163 23.81 -19.35 3.37
N GLY A 164 24.56 -20.45 3.29
CA GLY A 164 25.46 -20.88 4.34
C GLY A 164 26.74 -20.03 4.40
N GLY A 165 27.30 -19.83 5.58
CA GLY A 165 28.56 -19.13 5.79
C GLY A 165 28.79 -18.79 7.25
N ILE A 166 29.96 -18.25 7.57
CA ILE A 166 30.27 -17.68 8.89
C ILE A 166 30.29 -16.15 8.79
N GLY A 167 30.31 -15.47 9.95
CA GLY A 167 30.30 -14.01 10.03
C GLY A 167 28.94 -13.41 9.66
N GLN A 168 27.88 -14.20 9.75
CA GLN A 168 26.54 -13.84 9.32
C GLN A 168 25.68 -13.33 10.47
N TYR A 169 24.94 -12.26 10.24
CA TYR A 169 23.92 -11.72 11.14
C TYR A 169 22.83 -11.03 10.32
N GLY A 170 21.76 -10.61 10.98
CA GLY A 170 20.72 -9.83 10.33
C GLY A 170 20.24 -8.68 11.21
N THR A 171 19.62 -7.72 10.57
CA THR A 171 18.99 -6.56 11.21
C THR A 171 17.52 -6.51 10.82
N VAL A 172 16.68 -6.10 11.77
CA VAL A 172 15.26 -5.84 11.55
C VAL A 172 15.04 -4.36 11.81
N THR A 173 14.76 -3.61 10.76
CA THR A 173 14.48 -2.17 10.83
C THR A 173 12.98 -1.95 10.70
N VAL A 174 12.38 -1.31 11.69
CA VAL A 174 10.97 -0.89 11.66
C VAL A 174 10.91 0.60 11.39
N THR A 175 10.23 0.99 10.32
CA THR A 175 9.98 2.40 10.00
C THR A 175 8.49 2.65 10.03
N ASP A 176 8.07 3.53 10.93
CA ASP A 176 6.69 3.98 11.05
C ASP A 176 6.52 5.32 10.32
N MET A 177 5.77 5.31 9.22
CA MET A 177 5.47 6.49 8.40
C MET A 177 4.07 7.04 8.64
N GLY A 178 3.40 6.67 9.74
CA GLY A 178 2.01 7.06 9.99
C GLY A 178 1.02 6.20 9.23
N SER A 179 0.91 6.34 7.90
CA SER A 179 -0.06 5.55 7.11
C SER A 179 0.40 4.11 6.87
N VAL A 180 1.71 3.88 6.86
CA VAL A 180 2.35 2.58 6.62
C VAL A 180 3.45 2.34 7.63
N ILE A 181 3.54 1.10 8.10
CA ILE A 181 4.72 0.62 8.83
C ILE A 181 5.47 -0.34 7.92
N THR A 182 6.78 -0.16 7.77
CA THR A 182 7.62 -1.13 7.08
C THR A 182 8.48 -1.90 8.07
N ILE A 183 8.69 -3.18 7.78
CA ILE A 183 9.64 -4.03 8.48
C ILE A 183 10.63 -4.55 7.43
N LYS A 184 11.84 -4.00 7.44
CA LYS A 184 12.96 -4.40 6.58
C LYS A 184 13.82 -5.43 7.28
N LEU A 185 13.92 -6.60 6.65
CA LEU A 185 14.77 -7.72 7.00
C LEU A 185 16.04 -7.61 6.17
N THR A 186 17.19 -7.36 6.78
CA THR A 186 18.47 -7.29 6.07
C THR A 186 19.43 -8.34 6.59
N ALA A 187 20.03 -9.08 5.66
CA ALA A 187 21.05 -10.08 5.94
C ALA A 187 22.45 -9.54 5.62
N TRP A 188 23.37 -9.75 6.54
CA TRP A 188 24.74 -9.25 6.49
C TRP A 188 25.73 -10.39 6.60
N GLN A 189 26.82 -10.31 5.83
CA GLN A 189 27.98 -11.17 5.97
C GLN A 189 29.24 -10.32 6.07
N ASN A 190 29.95 -10.42 7.20
CA ASN A 190 31.18 -9.65 7.47
C ASN A 190 31.01 -8.12 7.27
N GLY A 191 29.82 -7.58 7.56
CA GLY A 191 29.51 -6.16 7.39
C GLY A 191 29.01 -5.76 6.00
N THR A 192 28.96 -6.68 5.04
CA THR A 192 28.40 -6.45 3.70
C THR A 192 26.96 -6.95 3.64
N GLU A 193 26.04 -6.14 3.10
CA GLU A 193 24.67 -6.56 2.83
C GLU A 193 24.66 -7.62 1.72
N VAL A 194 24.05 -8.77 1.98
CA VAL A 194 23.96 -9.90 1.02
C VAL A 194 22.53 -10.19 0.56
N GLY A 195 21.53 -9.55 1.17
CA GLY A 195 20.15 -9.62 0.72
C GLY A 195 19.21 -8.94 1.71
N ALA A 196 18.07 -8.45 1.22
CA ALA A 196 17.06 -7.81 2.04
C ALA A 196 15.65 -8.01 1.49
N TYR A 197 14.67 -7.92 2.38
CA TYR A 197 13.25 -7.90 2.04
C TYR A 197 12.51 -6.92 2.96
N THR A 198 11.58 -6.16 2.41
CA THR A 198 10.76 -5.20 3.16
C THR A 198 9.29 -5.54 2.98
N LYS A 199 8.60 -5.86 4.08
CA LYS A 199 7.13 -5.93 4.12
C LYS A 199 6.59 -4.57 4.60
N ALA A 200 5.54 -4.10 3.93
CA ALA A 200 4.83 -2.88 4.28
C ALA A 200 3.42 -3.24 4.75
N PHE A 201 2.98 -2.64 5.85
CA PHE A 201 1.69 -2.82 6.48
C PHE A 201 0.89 -1.52 6.37
N ILE A 202 -0.25 -1.55 5.70
CA ILE A 202 -1.19 -0.43 5.72
C ILE A 202 -1.81 -0.37 7.11
N THR A 203 -1.65 0.77 7.78
CA THR A 203 -2.17 0.96 9.13
C THR A 203 -3.62 1.42 9.10
N SER A 204 -4.33 1.17 10.20
CA SER A 204 -5.65 1.75 10.43
C SER A 204 -5.55 3.23 10.85
N THR A 205 -4.89 4.05 10.02
CA THR A 205 -4.84 5.49 10.33
C THR A 205 -6.28 6.04 10.31
N PRO A 206 -6.72 6.76 11.37
CA PRO A 206 -8.03 7.41 11.37
C PRO A 206 -8.15 8.29 10.13
N THR A 207 -9.37 8.44 9.62
CA THR A 207 -9.64 9.16 8.38
C THR A 207 -9.23 10.62 8.53
N ILE A 208 -7.96 10.92 8.24
CA ILE A 208 -7.36 12.26 8.38
C ILE A 208 -8.24 13.28 7.66
N ALA A 209 -8.83 12.91 6.51
CA ALA A 209 -9.74 13.78 5.77
C ALA A 209 -10.95 14.28 6.58
N ARG A 210 -11.54 13.43 7.44
CA ARG A 210 -12.67 13.81 8.29
C ARG A 210 -12.24 14.71 9.44
N ASP A 211 -11.19 14.31 10.14
CA ASP A 211 -10.66 15.03 11.30
C ASP A 211 -10.15 16.42 10.87
N ILE A 212 -9.42 16.48 9.75
CA ILE A 212 -9.04 17.72 9.08
C ILE A 212 -10.28 18.51 8.64
N GLY A 213 -11.28 17.83 8.10
CA GLY A 213 -12.54 18.44 7.67
C GLY A 213 -13.23 19.24 8.77
N GLU A 214 -13.18 18.76 10.01
CA GLU A 214 -13.68 19.47 11.19
C GLU A 214 -12.79 20.68 11.54
N LEU A 215 -11.46 20.53 11.49
CA LEU A 215 -10.52 21.62 11.75
C LEU A 215 -10.64 22.78 10.76
N VAL A 216 -10.73 22.49 9.45
CA VAL A 216 -10.79 23.52 8.41
C VAL A 216 -12.12 24.25 8.34
N SER A 217 -13.15 23.74 9.03
CA SER A 217 -14.41 24.46 9.22
C SER A 217 -14.30 25.62 10.21
N GLY A 218 -13.28 25.61 11.08
CA GLY A 218 -12.95 26.69 12.00
C GLY A 218 -11.90 27.65 11.46
N SER A 219 -11.61 28.73 12.22
CA SER A 219 -10.50 29.63 11.91
C SER A 219 -9.16 28.92 12.07
N HIS A 220 -8.35 28.95 11.02
CA HIS A 220 -7.02 28.34 11.00
C HIS A 220 -6.09 29.14 10.08
N GLN A 221 -4.80 28.89 10.20
CA GLN A 221 -3.81 29.36 9.22
C GLN A 221 -3.38 28.18 8.35
N ALA A 222 -3.54 28.34 7.03
CA ALA A 222 -3.00 27.41 6.04
C ALA A 222 -1.51 27.70 5.81
N LEU A 223 -0.70 26.64 5.77
CA LEU A 223 0.74 26.68 5.52
C LEU A 223 1.06 25.70 4.40
N TYR A 224 2.10 25.99 3.63
CA TYR A 224 2.58 25.11 2.57
C TYR A 224 4.09 25.12 2.60
N GLU A 225 4.68 23.95 2.41
CA GLU A 225 6.13 23.75 2.43
C GLU A 225 6.54 22.92 1.22
N ALA A 226 7.67 23.30 0.61
CA ALA A 226 8.30 22.60 -0.49
C ALA A 226 9.74 22.28 -0.12
N ARG A 227 10.16 21.03 -0.34
CA ARG A 227 11.56 20.60 -0.22
C ARG A 227 12.03 19.96 -1.52
N VAL A 228 13.22 20.35 -1.97
CA VAL A 228 13.94 19.60 -2.99
C VAL A 228 14.58 18.39 -2.33
N VAL A 229 14.24 17.21 -2.81
CA VAL A 229 14.78 15.93 -2.36
C VAL A 229 15.67 15.38 -3.47
N THR A 230 16.90 14.99 -3.12
CA THR A 230 17.92 14.53 -4.07
C THR A 230 17.96 13.01 -4.24
N ASP A 231 17.22 12.30 -3.42
CA ASP A 231 17.12 10.84 -3.40
C ASP A 231 15.64 10.43 -3.33
N TYR A 232 15.32 9.20 -3.74
CA TYR A 232 13.93 8.68 -3.74
C TYR A 232 13.44 8.28 -2.34
N GLN A 233 13.44 9.22 -1.39
CA GLN A 233 12.95 9.03 -0.02
C GLN A 233 11.43 8.83 0.03
N THR A 234 10.91 8.11 1.01
CA THR A 234 9.46 7.90 1.17
C THR A 234 9.05 8.27 2.59
N GLY A 235 7.88 8.88 2.75
CA GLY A 235 7.30 9.22 4.05
C GLY A 235 6.71 10.62 4.13
N PRO A 236 6.27 11.03 5.32
CA PRO A 236 5.59 12.31 5.51
C PRO A 236 6.51 13.50 5.84
N ASP A 237 7.82 13.30 5.98
CA ASP A 237 8.78 14.35 6.33
C ASP A 237 10.21 14.00 5.83
N PRO A 238 10.46 14.01 4.51
CA PRO A 238 11.78 13.69 3.96
C PRO A 238 12.82 14.76 4.28
N GLU A 239 14.08 14.36 4.37
CA GLU A 239 15.20 15.30 4.40
C GLU A 239 15.36 15.96 3.02
N GLY A 240 15.65 17.27 2.98
CA GLY A 240 15.81 18.00 1.73
C GLY A 240 16.09 19.48 1.94
N VAL A 241 16.25 20.21 0.85
CA VAL A 241 16.46 21.66 0.87
C VAL A 241 15.13 22.38 0.72
N GLU A 242 14.73 23.14 1.73
CA GLU A 242 13.50 23.95 1.68
C GLU A 242 13.61 25.06 0.61
N ILE A 243 12.53 25.23 -0.16
CA ILE A 243 12.41 26.28 -1.16
C ILE A 243 11.09 27.04 -0.95
N GLY A 244 11.12 28.36 -1.20
CA GLY A 244 9.93 29.20 -1.07
C GLY A 244 8.87 28.86 -2.11
N ILE A 245 7.60 28.97 -1.72
CA ILE A 245 6.45 28.83 -2.62
C ILE A 245 5.81 30.22 -2.79
N GLU A 246 5.72 30.71 -4.03
CA GLU A 246 5.06 31.98 -4.33
C GLU A 246 3.70 31.82 -5.01
N ALA A 247 3.51 30.72 -5.74
CA ALA A 247 2.26 30.34 -6.38
C ALA A 247 2.32 28.86 -6.75
N GLY A 248 1.18 28.26 -7.03
CA GLY A 248 1.13 26.91 -7.57
C GLY A 248 -0.06 26.11 -7.12
N GLU A 249 -0.15 24.91 -7.68
CA GLU A 249 -1.15 23.92 -7.33
C GLU A 249 -0.60 22.50 -7.50
N VAL A 250 -1.22 21.57 -6.78
CA VAL A 250 -1.13 20.14 -7.03
C VAL A 250 -2.45 19.69 -7.63
N VAL A 251 -2.37 18.94 -8.73
CA VAL A 251 -3.53 18.34 -9.39
C VAL A 251 -3.50 16.84 -9.17
N TYR A 252 -4.59 16.27 -8.66
CA TYR A 252 -4.84 14.83 -8.56
C TYR A 252 -5.93 14.41 -9.54
N ASP A 253 -5.78 13.27 -10.20
CA ASP A 253 -6.76 12.71 -11.15
C ASP A 253 -6.83 11.18 -11.02
N ALA A 254 -7.97 10.66 -10.56
CA ALA A 254 -8.16 9.22 -10.40
C ALA A 254 -8.22 8.43 -11.72
N THR A 255 -8.43 9.12 -12.85
CA THR A 255 -8.59 8.49 -14.16
C THR A 255 -7.28 8.41 -14.93
N ALA A 256 -6.23 9.07 -14.45
CA ALA A 256 -4.91 9.06 -15.05
C ALA A 256 -4.01 8.01 -14.39
N ARG A 257 -3.06 7.47 -15.16
CA ARG A 257 -2.00 6.58 -14.64
C ARG A 257 -1.05 7.34 -13.72
N VAL A 258 -0.63 8.53 -14.14
CA VAL A 258 -0.01 9.52 -13.26
C VAL A 258 -1.10 10.12 -12.39
N TRP A 259 -1.13 9.71 -11.13
CA TRP A 259 -2.17 10.04 -10.18
C TRP A 259 -2.16 11.52 -9.79
N SER A 260 -0.96 12.12 -9.75
CA SER A 260 -0.79 13.51 -9.38
C SER A 260 0.36 14.21 -10.11
N SER A 261 0.18 15.51 -10.28
CA SER A 261 1.17 16.43 -10.84
C SER A 261 1.17 17.72 -10.05
N MET A 262 2.27 18.46 -10.13
CA MET A 262 2.40 19.76 -9.50
C MET A 262 2.94 20.78 -10.47
N GLN A 263 2.56 22.02 -10.22
CA GLN A 263 3.21 23.18 -10.80
C GLN A 263 3.34 24.26 -9.72
N MET A 264 4.54 24.80 -9.54
CA MET A 264 4.78 25.87 -8.57
C MET A 264 5.70 26.96 -9.12
N GLU A 265 5.63 28.14 -8.52
CA GLU A 265 6.60 29.22 -8.68
C GLU A 265 7.42 29.37 -7.39
N THR A 266 8.73 29.50 -7.53
CA THR A 266 9.69 29.74 -6.44
C THR A 266 10.58 30.95 -6.76
N PRO A 267 11.14 31.66 -5.76
CA PRO A 267 12.09 32.74 -6.00
C PRO A 267 13.27 32.26 -6.86
N GLY A 268 13.61 33.03 -7.89
CA GLY A 268 14.74 32.68 -8.78
C GLY A 268 16.11 33.07 -8.27
N ILE A 269 16.17 33.67 -7.09
CA ILE A 269 17.40 34.03 -6.39
C ILE A 269 17.39 33.42 -4.99
N ASP A 270 18.56 33.09 -4.48
CA ASP A 270 18.77 32.74 -3.09
C ASP A 270 18.66 34.01 -2.21
N GLU A 271 17.90 33.92 -1.13
CA GLU A 271 17.68 35.05 -0.23
C GLU A 271 18.89 35.39 0.64
N TYR A 272 19.79 34.42 0.88
CA TYR A 272 20.96 34.58 1.73
C TYR A 272 22.14 35.21 0.97
N ASP A 273 22.39 34.79 -0.27
CA ASP A 273 23.56 35.22 -1.04
C ASP A 273 23.24 35.94 -2.36
N GLY A 274 21.97 35.99 -2.78
CA GLY A 274 21.53 36.65 -4.01
C GLY A 274 21.90 35.92 -5.30
N SER A 275 22.46 34.71 -5.21
CA SER A 275 22.83 33.90 -6.36
C SER A 275 21.58 33.41 -7.11
N SER A 276 21.73 33.14 -8.42
CA SER A 276 20.64 32.61 -9.23
C SER A 276 20.39 31.15 -8.89
N ARG A 277 19.13 30.78 -8.63
CA ARG A 277 18.70 29.38 -8.40
C ARG A 277 18.40 28.62 -9.70
N PHE A 278 18.51 29.29 -10.86
CA PHE A 278 18.24 28.65 -12.14
C PHE A 278 19.26 27.54 -12.41
N PRO A 279 18.83 26.33 -12.81
CA PRO A 279 19.73 25.21 -12.96
C PRO A 279 20.69 25.41 -14.14
N ARG A 280 21.99 25.45 -13.85
CA ARG A 280 23.06 25.63 -14.86
C ARG A 280 24.11 24.52 -14.83
N PHE A 281 24.07 23.68 -13.81
CA PHE A 281 25.07 22.66 -13.53
C PHE A 281 24.39 21.31 -13.30
N PRO A 282 25.11 20.19 -13.46
CA PRO A 282 24.57 18.84 -13.25
C PRO A 282 23.99 18.60 -11.85
N ASP A 283 24.52 19.29 -10.83
CA ASP A 283 24.13 19.21 -9.42
C ASP A 283 23.14 20.32 -9.00
N SER A 284 22.63 21.10 -9.96
CA SER A 284 21.68 22.16 -9.66
C SER A 284 20.38 21.59 -9.08
N LEU A 285 19.99 22.07 -7.90
CA LEU A 285 18.83 21.58 -7.14
C LEU A 285 17.53 21.55 -7.95
N LEU A 286 17.27 22.60 -8.73
CA LEU A 286 16.02 22.74 -9.49
C LEU A 286 16.10 22.14 -10.90
N ALA A 287 17.13 21.35 -11.20
CA ALA A 287 17.28 20.74 -12.51
C ALA A 287 16.36 19.51 -12.69
N PRO A 288 15.83 19.27 -13.91
CA PRO A 288 15.07 18.08 -14.24
C PRO A 288 15.98 16.85 -14.46
N TYR A 289 16.96 16.63 -13.58
CA TYR A 289 17.99 15.58 -13.71
C TYR A 289 17.83 14.43 -12.73
N GLY A 290 16.73 14.40 -11.97
CA GLY A 290 16.41 13.30 -11.05
C GLY A 290 15.87 13.76 -9.68
N ASN A 291 16.05 15.04 -9.34
CA ASN A 291 15.52 15.58 -8.09
C ASN A 291 13.98 15.60 -8.09
N GLU A 292 13.41 15.50 -6.89
CA GLU A 292 11.98 15.59 -6.66
C GLU A 292 11.65 16.83 -5.81
N ILE A 293 10.45 17.38 -6.01
CA ILE A 293 9.85 18.30 -5.04
C ILE A 293 8.90 17.51 -4.17
N TYR A 294 9.17 17.51 -2.86
CA TYR A 294 8.21 17.10 -1.85
C TYR A 294 7.35 18.30 -1.44
N LEU A 295 6.03 18.13 -1.41
CA LEU A 295 5.08 19.15 -0.97
C LEU A 295 4.25 18.66 0.22
N ARG A 296 3.96 19.56 1.16
CA ARG A 296 2.98 19.32 2.24
C ARG A 296 2.15 20.55 2.56
N GLY A 297 0.90 20.31 2.97
CA GLY A 297 -0.03 21.32 3.46
C GLY A 297 -0.18 21.23 4.98
N GLY A 298 -0.11 22.36 5.66
CA GLY A 298 -0.18 22.46 7.11
C GLY A 298 -1.42 23.22 7.58
N ILE A 299 -2.05 22.74 8.63
CA ILE A 299 -3.15 23.42 9.32
C ILE A 299 -2.69 23.79 10.71
N ARG A 300 -2.61 25.09 10.97
CA ARG A 300 -2.25 25.63 12.29
C ARG A 300 -3.51 26.08 13.02
N THR A 301 -3.81 25.41 14.13
CA THR A 301 -4.85 25.77 15.10
C THR A 301 -4.17 26.03 16.45
N GLY A 302 -3.65 27.24 16.64
CA GLY A 302 -2.85 27.60 17.82
C GLY A 302 -1.35 27.49 17.57
N HIS A 303 -0.62 26.78 18.44
CA HIS A 303 0.84 26.66 18.37
C HIS A 303 1.34 25.50 17.50
N ASP A 304 0.56 24.41 17.42
CA ASP A 304 0.93 23.23 16.66
C ASP A 304 0.47 23.33 15.19
N VAL A 305 1.22 22.68 14.31
CA VAL A 305 0.87 22.55 12.89
C VAL A 305 0.65 21.07 12.60
N LEU A 306 -0.54 20.75 12.11
CA LEU A 306 -0.82 19.44 11.56
C LEU A 306 -0.44 19.42 10.09
N TRP A 307 0.66 18.74 9.78
CA TRP A 307 1.17 18.59 8.42
C TRP A 307 0.57 17.37 7.73
N VAL A 308 0.19 17.56 6.46
CA VAL A 308 -0.33 16.51 5.59
C VAL A 308 0.49 16.53 4.29
N PRO A 309 1.15 15.41 3.93
CA PRO A 309 1.86 15.30 2.66
C PRO A 309 0.92 15.55 1.49
N LEU A 310 1.39 16.23 0.46
CA LEU A 310 0.68 16.42 -0.80
C LEU A 310 1.26 15.53 -1.91
N GLY A 311 2.58 15.30 -1.93
CA GLY A 311 3.20 14.33 -2.82
C GLY A 311 4.69 14.57 -3.06
N TYR A 312 5.29 13.61 -3.77
CA TYR A 312 6.65 13.68 -4.32
C TYR A 312 6.54 13.80 -5.82
N TYR A 313 7.18 14.81 -6.40
CA TYR A 313 7.07 15.13 -7.82
C TYR A 313 8.43 15.21 -8.47
N ARG A 314 8.72 14.30 -9.40
CA ARG A 314 9.91 14.34 -10.26
C ARG A 314 9.89 15.64 -11.05
N ILE A 315 10.96 16.43 -10.96
CA ILE A 315 11.09 17.67 -11.71
C ILE A 315 11.20 17.30 -13.20
N GLY A 316 10.20 17.68 -13.99
CA GLY A 316 10.14 17.42 -15.42
C GLY A 316 10.44 18.66 -16.25
N ASP A 317 10.10 19.85 -15.74
CA ASP A 317 10.30 21.12 -16.41
C ASP A 317 10.63 22.23 -15.42
N THR A 318 11.62 23.05 -15.77
CA THR A 318 12.06 24.22 -15.01
C THR A 318 12.25 25.39 -15.96
N ASP A 319 11.37 26.37 -15.87
CA ASP A 319 11.36 27.56 -16.72
C ASP A 319 11.56 28.83 -15.88
N GLN A 320 12.27 29.82 -16.44
CA GLN A 320 12.42 31.14 -15.84
C GLN A 320 12.15 32.19 -16.89
N GLN A 321 11.03 32.89 -16.73
CA GLN A 321 10.64 33.95 -17.65
C GLN A 321 11.18 35.30 -17.20
N ARG A 322 11.36 36.19 -18.19
CA ARG A 322 11.80 37.59 -18.02
C ARG A 322 13.29 37.70 -17.68
N THR A 323 13.62 38.16 -16.48
CA THR A 323 14.99 38.49 -16.05
C THR A 323 15.62 37.30 -15.33
N SER A 324 16.95 37.27 -15.21
CA SER A 324 17.69 36.18 -14.53
C SER A 324 17.42 36.08 -13.03
N ASN A 325 16.77 37.08 -12.44
CA ASN A 325 16.25 37.10 -11.07
C ASN A 325 14.72 36.92 -11.00
N GLY A 326 14.08 36.63 -12.13
CA GLY A 326 12.64 36.35 -12.20
C GLY A 326 12.30 35.05 -11.49
N LYS A 327 11.01 34.84 -11.24
CA LYS A 327 10.52 33.61 -10.62
C LYS A 327 10.83 32.39 -11.48
N ILE A 328 11.11 31.26 -10.83
CA ILE A 328 11.29 29.98 -11.50
C ILE A 328 9.98 29.21 -11.38
N ARG A 329 9.43 28.80 -12.52
CA ARG A 329 8.31 27.87 -12.62
C ARG A 329 8.86 26.46 -12.70
N ILE A 330 8.37 25.59 -11.83
CA ILE A 330 8.72 24.18 -11.78
C ILE A 330 7.45 23.38 -12.05
N ALA A 331 7.51 22.38 -12.92
CA ALA A 331 6.46 21.40 -13.11
C ALA A 331 7.01 19.99 -12.93
N GLY A 332 6.20 19.13 -12.32
CA GLY A 332 6.58 17.76 -12.02
C GLY A 332 5.40 16.82 -11.93
N GLN A 333 5.69 15.53 -12.04
CA GLN A 333 4.72 14.45 -11.95
C GLN A 333 5.14 13.48 -10.86
N ASP A 334 4.20 12.74 -10.29
CA ASP A 334 4.55 11.71 -9.32
C ASP A 334 5.47 10.62 -9.91
N ARG A 335 5.91 9.72 -9.03
CA ARG A 335 6.84 8.63 -9.37
C ARG A 335 6.29 7.65 -10.40
N TRP A 336 5.00 7.65 -10.72
CA TRP A 336 4.49 6.83 -11.81
C TRP A 336 5.12 7.22 -13.14
N SER A 337 5.40 8.51 -13.35
CA SER A 337 6.07 9.03 -14.56
C SER A 337 7.40 8.31 -14.84
N GLY A 338 8.19 7.99 -13.81
CA GLY A 338 9.47 7.30 -14.00
C GLY A 338 9.31 5.83 -14.39
N LEU A 339 8.20 5.20 -13.99
CA LEU A 339 7.86 3.86 -14.47
C LEU A 339 7.44 3.89 -15.94
N GLU A 340 6.78 4.96 -16.40
CA GLU A 340 6.40 5.16 -17.80
C GLU A 340 7.61 5.47 -18.69
N ASP A 341 8.54 6.29 -18.19
CA ASP A 341 9.81 6.62 -18.87
C ASP A 341 10.71 5.39 -19.03
N ALA A 342 10.78 4.55 -18.00
CA ALA A 342 11.72 3.43 -17.92
C ALA A 342 11.31 2.22 -18.78
N ARG A 343 10.94 2.37 -20.05
CA ARG A 343 10.49 1.25 -20.90
C ARG A 343 11.49 0.09 -20.96
N LEU A 344 10.99 -1.14 -21.08
CA LEU A 344 11.87 -2.31 -21.19
C LEU A 344 12.56 -2.31 -22.55
N LEU A 345 13.88 -2.49 -22.53
CA LEU A 345 14.71 -2.58 -23.75
C LEU A 345 14.52 -3.93 -24.47
N VAL A 346 14.24 -4.97 -23.70
CA VAL A 346 13.98 -6.33 -24.19
C VAL A 346 12.74 -6.88 -23.48
N PRO A 347 11.89 -7.67 -24.19
CA PRO A 347 10.76 -8.33 -23.55
C PRO A 347 11.25 -9.25 -22.44
N ARG A 348 10.48 -9.33 -21.36
CA ARG A 348 10.77 -10.22 -20.23
C ARG A 348 9.64 -11.19 -19.99
N GLN A 349 10.00 -12.46 -19.87
CA GLN A 349 9.08 -13.51 -19.52
C GLN A 349 9.13 -13.77 -18.01
N TYR A 350 7.96 -13.77 -17.39
CA TYR A 350 7.72 -14.19 -16.02
C TYR A 350 6.93 -15.50 -16.05
N ARG A 351 7.28 -16.43 -15.16
CA ARG A 351 6.71 -17.78 -15.14
C ARG A 351 5.44 -17.84 -14.29
N ALA A 352 4.54 -18.73 -14.65
CA ALA A 352 3.25 -18.92 -13.96
C ALA A 352 3.36 -19.17 -12.44
N ASP A 353 4.46 -19.74 -11.96
CA ASP A 353 4.72 -20.07 -10.55
C ASP A 353 5.31 -18.92 -9.73
N GLN A 354 5.78 -17.85 -10.39
CA GLN A 354 6.25 -16.65 -9.69
C GLN A 354 5.06 -15.91 -9.06
N THR A 355 5.27 -15.36 -7.86
CA THR A 355 4.27 -14.53 -7.19
C THR A 355 4.13 -13.18 -7.90
N ARG A 356 2.92 -12.62 -7.91
CA ARG A 356 2.68 -11.28 -8.45
C ARG A 356 3.52 -10.24 -7.71
N SER A 357 3.68 -10.41 -6.40
CA SER A 357 4.55 -9.63 -5.51
C SER A 357 5.99 -9.53 -6.02
N ALA A 358 6.59 -10.65 -6.41
CA ALA A 358 7.97 -10.69 -6.89
C ALA A 358 8.12 -9.96 -8.23
N VAL A 359 7.14 -10.15 -9.14
CA VAL A 359 7.12 -9.47 -10.44
C VAL A 359 6.97 -7.96 -10.28
N VAL A 360 5.99 -7.52 -9.49
CA VAL A 360 5.77 -6.10 -9.17
C VAL A 360 7.01 -5.49 -8.54
N SER A 361 7.59 -6.15 -7.54
CA SER A 361 8.79 -5.65 -6.85
C SER A 361 9.97 -5.51 -7.80
N GLY A 362 10.20 -6.49 -8.68
CA GLY A 362 11.27 -6.41 -9.68
C GLY A 362 11.08 -5.27 -10.68
N LEU A 363 9.88 -5.13 -11.24
CA LEU A 363 9.59 -4.06 -12.22
C LEU A 363 9.72 -2.65 -11.63
N VAL A 364 9.31 -2.46 -10.38
CA VAL A 364 9.33 -1.17 -9.67
C VAL A 364 10.73 -0.85 -9.15
N ARG A 365 11.39 -1.80 -8.48
CA ARG A 365 12.68 -1.53 -7.80
C ARG A 365 13.87 -1.40 -8.74
N GLU A 366 13.74 -1.79 -10.00
CA GLU A 366 14.73 -1.42 -11.01
C GLU A 366 14.74 0.08 -11.33
N VAL A 367 13.62 0.77 -11.12
CA VAL A 367 13.49 2.23 -11.31
C VAL A 367 13.73 2.94 -9.99
N TYR A 368 13.14 2.43 -8.91
CA TYR A 368 13.21 2.98 -7.56
C TYR A 368 13.65 1.90 -6.57
N PRO A 369 14.97 1.69 -6.38
CA PRO A 369 15.52 0.60 -5.57
C PRO A 369 14.90 0.45 -4.18
N ASP A 370 14.66 1.58 -3.51
CA ASP A 370 14.12 1.63 -2.15
C ASP A 370 12.60 1.86 -2.09
N ALA A 371 11.87 1.69 -3.20
CA ALA A 371 10.43 1.89 -3.22
C ALA A 371 9.70 1.02 -2.20
N VAL A 372 8.85 1.69 -1.40
CA VAL A 372 7.88 1.06 -0.52
C VAL A 372 6.64 0.72 -1.34
N ILE A 373 6.24 -0.54 -1.32
CA ILE A 373 5.05 -1.05 -2.02
C ILE A 373 4.09 -1.59 -0.97
N ALA A 374 3.01 -0.88 -0.72
CA ALA A 374 2.02 -1.19 0.31
C ALA A 374 0.79 -1.86 -0.29
N ARG A 375 0.25 -2.83 0.43
CA ARG A 375 -0.83 -3.71 -0.01
C ARG A 375 -1.82 -3.90 1.12
N ASP A 376 -3.10 -3.89 0.78
CA ASP A 376 -4.20 -4.03 1.74
C ASP A 376 -4.55 -5.50 2.04
N ASP A 377 -4.13 -6.43 1.17
CA ASP A 377 -4.22 -7.88 1.37
C ASP A 377 -2.99 -8.63 0.80
N ASP A 378 -3.00 -9.97 0.91
CA ASP A 378 -1.94 -10.86 0.41
C ASP A 378 -2.28 -11.50 -0.95
N SER A 379 -3.25 -10.97 -1.71
CA SER A 379 -3.66 -11.53 -3.00
C SER A 379 -2.55 -11.52 -4.07
N ASP A 380 -1.51 -10.75 -3.83
CA ASP A 380 -0.33 -10.66 -4.67
C ASP A 380 0.77 -11.70 -4.33
N GLN A 381 0.68 -12.35 -3.17
CA GLN A 381 1.54 -13.49 -2.83
C GLN A 381 1.12 -14.76 -3.57
N LEU A 382 -0.06 -14.74 -4.19
CA LEU A 382 -0.49 -15.81 -5.08
C LEU A 382 0.35 -15.82 -6.38
N PRO A 383 0.57 -17.00 -6.98
CA PRO A 383 1.24 -17.12 -8.26
C PRO A 383 0.51 -16.34 -9.37
N LEU A 384 1.25 -15.93 -10.41
CA LEU A 384 0.67 -15.35 -11.63
C LEU A 384 -0.40 -16.27 -12.25
N GLY A 385 -0.18 -17.58 -12.16
CA GLY A 385 -1.08 -18.62 -12.68
C GLY A 385 -0.94 -18.86 -14.19
N ARG A 386 -0.28 -17.94 -14.92
CA ARG A 386 0.12 -18.07 -16.32
C ARG A 386 1.44 -17.35 -16.56
N ASP A 387 2.16 -17.76 -17.59
CA ASP A 387 3.33 -17.03 -18.06
C ASP A 387 2.90 -15.64 -18.54
N LEU A 388 3.63 -14.61 -18.11
CA LEU A 388 3.42 -13.22 -18.48
C LEU A 388 4.62 -12.71 -19.25
N ILE A 389 4.40 -12.21 -20.45
CA ILE A 389 5.44 -11.51 -21.22
C ILE A 389 5.19 -10.02 -21.09
N VAL A 390 6.12 -9.32 -20.44
CA VAL A 390 6.13 -7.86 -20.38
C VAL A 390 6.99 -7.37 -21.53
N GLU A 391 6.34 -6.69 -22.48
CA GLU A 391 6.99 -6.04 -23.62
C GLU A 391 7.59 -4.70 -23.18
N ARG A 392 7.40 -3.60 -23.92
CA ARG A 392 8.02 -2.30 -23.60
C ARG A 392 7.38 -1.57 -22.42
N ASP A 393 6.07 -1.71 -22.23
CA ASP A 393 5.28 -0.93 -21.26
C ASP A 393 5.26 -1.62 -19.88
N ARG A 394 6.28 -1.35 -19.06
CA ARG A 394 6.33 -1.87 -17.68
C ARG A 394 5.22 -1.30 -16.80
N ALA A 395 4.87 -0.02 -16.99
CA ALA A 395 3.85 0.66 -16.18
C ALA A 395 2.47 0.05 -16.48
N GLY A 396 2.18 -0.22 -17.75
CA GLY A 396 0.98 -0.94 -18.15
C GLY A 396 0.89 -2.36 -17.58
N ALA A 397 2.00 -3.09 -17.48
CA ALA A 397 2.02 -4.39 -16.83
C ALA A 397 1.68 -4.32 -15.32
N LEU A 398 2.12 -3.26 -14.63
CA LEU A 398 1.76 -3.04 -13.22
C LEU A 398 0.26 -2.75 -13.06
N THR A 399 -0.31 -1.90 -13.92
CA THR A 399 -1.76 -1.67 -13.97
C THR A 399 -2.52 -2.97 -14.24
N ASP A 400 -2.08 -3.77 -15.21
CA ASP A 400 -2.75 -5.03 -15.57
C ASP A 400 -2.69 -6.06 -14.43
N ILE A 401 -1.55 -6.18 -13.73
CA ILE A 401 -1.44 -7.03 -12.55
C ILE A 401 -2.45 -6.56 -11.49
N ALA A 402 -2.53 -5.27 -11.18
CA ALA A 402 -3.46 -4.74 -10.18
C ALA A 402 -4.94 -4.99 -10.57
N GLU A 403 -5.32 -4.65 -11.80
CA GLU A 403 -6.69 -4.82 -12.29
C GLU A 403 -7.11 -6.30 -12.32
N SER A 404 -6.19 -7.21 -12.66
CA SER A 404 -6.45 -8.67 -12.71
C SER A 404 -6.81 -9.27 -11.34
N ILE A 405 -6.39 -8.63 -10.24
CA ILE A 405 -6.72 -9.02 -8.87
C ILE A 405 -7.79 -8.13 -8.22
N GLY A 406 -8.37 -7.21 -9.01
CA GLY A 406 -9.41 -6.28 -8.57
C GLY A 406 -8.89 -5.19 -7.63
N LYS A 407 -7.69 -4.67 -7.89
CA LYS A 407 -7.06 -3.59 -7.12
C LYS A 407 -6.84 -2.36 -7.99
N VAL A 408 -6.76 -1.19 -7.37
CA VAL A 408 -6.22 0.04 -7.97
C VAL A 408 -4.76 0.21 -7.56
N THR A 409 -3.96 0.85 -8.42
CA THR A 409 -2.56 1.16 -8.10
C THR A 409 -2.22 2.59 -8.47
N TYR A 410 -1.46 3.25 -7.58
CA TYR A 410 -1.03 4.64 -7.71
C TYR A 410 0.07 4.95 -6.68
N PHE A 411 0.86 6.02 -6.91
CA PHE A 411 1.73 6.57 -5.87
C PHE A 411 0.93 7.56 -5.02
N ASP A 412 0.95 7.35 -3.71
CA ASP A 412 0.27 8.25 -2.77
C ASP A 412 1.11 9.51 -2.45
N SER A 413 0.57 10.36 -1.58
CA SER A 413 1.21 11.61 -1.19
C SER A 413 2.47 11.44 -0.33
N GLU A 414 2.77 10.24 0.15
CA GLU A 414 3.99 9.90 0.90
C GLU A 414 5.03 9.23 0.00
N GLY A 415 4.76 9.09 -1.31
CA GLY A 415 5.66 8.45 -2.25
C GLY A 415 5.66 6.92 -2.14
N ILE A 416 4.59 6.34 -1.58
CA ILE A 416 4.38 4.89 -1.45
C ILE A 416 3.55 4.41 -2.64
N LEU A 417 3.97 3.32 -3.27
CA LEU A 417 3.16 2.66 -4.31
C LEU A 417 2.08 1.80 -3.64
N ARG A 418 0.81 2.13 -3.88
CA ARG A 418 -0.36 1.44 -3.33
C ARG A 418 -0.87 0.37 -4.28
N PHE A 419 -1.29 -0.76 -3.72
CA PHE A 419 -2.20 -1.73 -4.34
C PHE A 419 -3.31 -1.97 -3.34
N GLU A 420 -4.50 -1.46 -3.63
CA GLU A 420 -5.61 -1.47 -2.68
C GLU A 420 -6.96 -1.63 -3.37
N ASP A 421 -7.96 -2.07 -2.63
CA ASP A 421 -9.35 -2.07 -3.06
C ASP A 421 -9.82 -0.63 -3.30
N VAL A 422 -10.76 -0.47 -4.22
CA VAL A 422 -11.44 0.82 -4.42
C VAL A 422 -12.13 1.20 -3.10
N PRO A 423 -11.92 2.43 -2.57
CA PRO A 423 -12.54 2.85 -1.32
C PRO A 423 -14.05 2.66 -1.33
N ASP A 424 -14.61 2.26 -0.17
CA ASP A 424 -16.05 2.11 0.00
C ASP A 424 -16.76 3.43 -0.34
N PRO A 425 -17.59 3.46 -1.41
CA PRO A 425 -18.23 4.68 -1.85
C PRO A 425 -19.30 5.18 -0.85
N ASP A 426 -19.78 4.34 0.08
CA ASP A 426 -20.73 4.77 1.11
C ASP A 426 -20.05 5.37 2.35
N ARG A 427 -18.73 5.24 2.47
CA ARG A 427 -17.94 5.83 3.55
C ARG A 427 -17.65 7.30 3.28
N ILE A 428 -18.57 8.16 3.70
CA ILE A 428 -18.39 9.62 3.62
C ILE A 428 -17.22 10.08 4.51
N VAL A 429 -16.17 10.61 3.89
CA VAL A 429 -14.98 11.12 4.58
C VAL A 429 -15.10 12.59 4.97
N TRP A 430 -15.99 13.36 4.34
CA TRP A 430 -16.14 14.78 4.66
C TRP A 430 -17.51 15.34 4.27
N ASP A 431 -18.03 16.21 5.12
CA ASP A 431 -19.24 17.01 4.91
C ASP A 431 -18.88 18.41 4.41
N ILE A 432 -19.10 18.65 3.12
CA ILE A 432 -18.85 19.93 2.46
C ILE A 432 -20.16 20.73 2.46
N ARG A 433 -20.30 21.63 3.44
CA ARG A 433 -21.55 22.40 3.66
C ARG A 433 -21.44 23.83 3.14
N ALA A 434 -22.51 24.33 2.52
CA ALA A 434 -22.72 25.75 2.30
C ALA A 434 -23.27 26.45 3.54
N GLY A 435 -23.23 27.79 3.54
CA GLY A 435 -23.83 28.62 4.58
C GLY A 435 -22.86 28.96 5.72
N VAL A 436 -23.40 29.43 6.85
CA VAL A 436 -22.61 29.87 8.01
C VAL A 436 -21.83 28.68 8.58
N ASN A 437 -20.53 28.87 8.81
CA ASN A 437 -19.58 27.80 9.20
C ASN A 437 -19.43 26.68 8.15
N GLY A 438 -19.90 26.92 6.93
CA GLY A 438 -19.71 26.05 5.79
C GLY A 438 -18.33 26.24 5.16
N VAL A 439 -17.85 25.19 4.51
CA VAL A 439 -16.58 25.16 3.77
C VAL A 439 -16.79 25.22 2.26
N LEU A 440 -18.03 25.11 1.78
CA LEU A 440 -18.40 25.24 0.37
C LEU A 440 -18.53 26.72 0.01
N VAL A 441 -17.67 27.18 -0.91
CA VAL A 441 -17.60 28.58 -1.36
C VAL A 441 -18.24 28.73 -2.74
N ASP A 442 -18.00 27.79 -3.65
CA ASP A 442 -18.60 27.77 -4.97
C ASP A 442 -19.03 26.35 -5.34
N SER A 443 -20.10 26.25 -6.13
CA SER A 443 -20.51 24.98 -6.72
C SER A 443 -21.13 25.20 -8.09
N ALA A 444 -20.71 24.41 -9.06
CA ALA A 444 -21.33 24.35 -10.38
C ALA A 444 -21.70 22.90 -10.71
N ARG A 445 -22.77 22.73 -11.48
CA ARG A 445 -23.40 21.43 -11.74
C ARG A 445 -23.49 21.23 -13.24
N ARG A 446 -23.01 20.08 -13.73
CA ARG A 446 -23.13 19.68 -15.13
C ARG A 446 -23.49 18.21 -15.22
N VAL A 447 -24.40 17.87 -16.12
CA VAL A 447 -24.70 16.48 -16.49
C VAL A 447 -24.12 16.20 -17.86
N ASN A 448 -23.27 15.18 -17.98
CA ASN A 448 -22.72 14.67 -19.23
C ASN A 448 -22.90 13.15 -19.30
N ARG A 449 -22.88 12.56 -20.49
CA ARG A 449 -22.89 11.10 -20.74
C ARG A 449 -21.52 10.55 -21.16
N ASP A 450 -20.55 11.41 -21.44
CA ASP A 450 -19.21 11.00 -21.88
C ASP A 450 -18.47 10.28 -20.75
N GLY A 451 -17.65 9.28 -21.10
CA GLY A 451 -16.85 8.52 -20.12
C GLY A 451 -17.62 7.60 -19.15
N ALA A 452 -18.95 7.67 -19.09
CA ALA A 452 -19.76 6.76 -18.29
C ALA A 452 -19.87 5.38 -18.92
N TYR A 453 -19.73 4.32 -18.13
CA TYR A 453 -20.01 2.94 -18.54
C TYR A 453 -20.96 2.31 -17.53
N ASN A 454 -21.91 1.51 -18.00
CA ASN A 454 -22.85 0.79 -17.14
C ASN A 454 -22.71 -0.74 -17.22
N ALA A 455 -21.65 -1.18 -17.90
CA ALA A 455 -21.19 -2.56 -17.89
C ALA A 455 -19.67 -2.61 -18.11
N VAL A 456 -19.02 -3.60 -17.50
CA VAL A 456 -17.65 -3.98 -17.81
C VAL A 456 -17.63 -5.46 -18.15
N VAL A 457 -16.98 -5.78 -19.27
CA VAL A 457 -16.69 -7.15 -19.69
C VAL A 457 -15.19 -7.36 -19.52
N ALA A 458 -14.81 -8.21 -18.57
CA ALA A 458 -13.44 -8.62 -18.34
C ALA A 458 -13.21 -9.99 -18.97
N THR A 459 -12.22 -10.10 -19.85
CA THR A 459 -11.89 -11.35 -20.54
C THR A 459 -10.46 -11.78 -20.25
N GLY A 460 -10.30 -13.08 -19.99
CA GLY A 460 -9.00 -13.71 -19.89
C GLY A 460 -8.77 -14.65 -21.06
N GLU A 461 -7.88 -14.26 -21.97
CA GLU A 461 -7.48 -15.08 -23.11
C GLU A 461 -5.97 -15.36 -23.02
N GLY A 462 -5.62 -16.65 -22.93
CA GLY A 462 -4.24 -17.11 -22.92
C GLY A 462 -3.99 -18.08 -24.09
N SER A 463 -2.73 -18.26 -24.47
CA SER A 463 -2.34 -19.24 -25.50
C SER A 463 -2.66 -20.69 -25.10
N THR A 464 -2.85 -20.95 -23.80
CA THR A 464 -3.24 -22.24 -23.24
C THR A 464 -4.34 -22.06 -22.18
N GLY A 465 -5.49 -22.73 -22.37
CA GLY A 465 -6.63 -22.74 -21.45
C GLY A 465 -7.94 -22.21 -22.06
N ALA A 466 -9.05 -22.46 -21.37
CA ALA A 466 -10.35 -21.91 -21.77
C ALA A 466 -10.36 -20.39 -21.58
N ALA A 467 -10.99 -19.68 -22.53
CA ALA A 467 -11.29 -18.27 -22.36
C ALA A 467 -12.22 -18.09 -21.15
N VAL A 468 -11.88 -17.17 -20.26
CA VAL A 468 -12.73 -16.81 -19.12
C VAL A 468 -13.33 -15.45 -19.34
N GLN A 469 -14.54 -15.25 -18.83
CA GLN A 469 -15.26 -14.00 -18.95
C GLN A 469 -16.00 -13.69 -17.65
N GLY A 470 -15.91 -12.45 -17.21
CA GLY A 470 -16.73 -11.86 -16.16
C GLY A 470 -17.46 -10.64 -16.71
N ILE A 471 -18.72 -10.46 -16.33
CA ILE A 471 -19.55 -9.33 -16.76
C ILE A 471 -20.20 -8.72 -15.53
N ALA A 472 -19.83 -7.47 -15.25
CA ALA A 472 -20.46 -6.66 -14.23
C ALA A 472 -21.36 -5.61 -14.90
N VAL A 473 -22.57 -5.41 -14.38
CA VAL A 473 -23.53 -4.41 -14.90
C VAL A 473 -24.21 -3.64 -13.79
N ASP A 474 -24.60 -2.40 -14.08
CA ASP A 474 -25.42 -1.59 -13.18
C ASP A 474 -26.87 -2.11 -13.17
N VAL A 475 -27.35 -2.60 -12.03
CA VAL A 475 -28.71 -3.15 -11.87
C VAL A 475 -29.60 -2.32 -10.95
N GLY A 476 -29.10 -1.20 -10.41
CA GLY A 476 -29.84 -0.40 -9.44
C GLY A 476 -31.21 0.01 -9.97
N GLU A 477 -32.27 -0.31 -9.23
CA GLU A 477 -33.66 -0.07 -9.67
C GLU A 477 -33.92 1.39 -10.03
N HIS A 478 -33.38 2.29 -9.21
CA HIS A 478 -33.47 3.75 -9.40
C HIS A 478 -32.22 4.34 -10.08
N SER A 479 -31.30 3.51 -10.57
CA SER A 479 -30.11 4.01 -11.22
C SER A 479 -30.46 4.64 -12.58
N PRO A 480 -30.12 5.91 -12.82
CA PRO A 480 -30.25 6.52 -14.14
C PRO A 480 -29.36 5.85 -15.19
N THR A 481 -28.28 5.17 -14.81
CA THR A 481 -27.39 4.42 -15.70
C THR A 481 -27.72 2.94 -15.80
N ARG A 482 -28.82 2.48 -15.18
CA ARG A 482 -29.23 1.07 -15.13
C ARG A 482 -29.13 0.37 -16.49
N TRP A 483 -28.51 -0.81 -16.49
CA TRP A 483 -28.41 -1.68 -17.66
C TRP A 483 -29.80 -2.05 -18.20
N GLY A 484 -29.98 -1.87 -19.51
CA GLY A 484 -31.28 -2.07 -20.17
C GLY A 484 -32.34 -1.02 -19.83
N GLY A 485 -31.99 0.03 -19.07
CA GLY A 485 -32.83 1.19 -18.84
C GLY A 485 -32.75 2.23 -19.97
N ARG A 486 -33.29 3.43 -19.74
CA ARG A 486 -33.32 4.53 -20.74
C ARG A 486 -31.94 5.03 -21.15
N PHE A 487 -30.91 4.81 -20.33
CA PHE A 487 -29.52 5.13 -20.66
C PHE A 487 -28.94 4.25 -21.78
N GLY A 488 -29.54 3.09 -22.03
CA GLY A 488 -29.06 2.11 -23.00
C GLY A 488 -27.92 1.25 -22.44
N GLN A 489 -27.24 0.54 -23.34
CA GLN A 489 -26.15 -0.37 -23.01
C GLN A 489 -24.83 0.24 -23.49
N LYS A 490 -23.91 0.54 -22.57
CA LYS A 490 -22.60 1.12 -22.87
C LYS A 490 -21.48 0.36 -22.13
N PRO A 491 -21.06 -0.80 -22.68
CA PRO A 491 -20.03 -1.62 -22.07
C PRO A 491 -18.61 -1.04 -22.28
N ARG A 492 -17.75 -1.26 -21.30
CA ARG A 492 -16.28 -1.19 -21.45
C ARG A 492 -15.72 -2.61 -21.49
N PHE A 493 -14.69 -2.81 -22.31
CA PHE A 493 -13.99 -4.08 -22.41
C PHE A 493 -12.62 -3.97 -21.74
N TYR A 494 -12.26 -4.97 -20.95
CA TYR A 494 -10.95 -5.16 -20.33
C TYR A 494 -10.48 -6.57 -20.66
N SER A 495 -9.23 -6.71 -21.10
CA SER A 495 -8.65 -8.00 -21.42
C SER A 495 -7.28 -8.13 -20.76
N SER A 496 -7.06 -9.26 -20.11
CA SER A 496 -5.81 -9.55 -19.42
C SER A 496 -5.48 -11.04 -19.48
N PRO A 497 -4.25 -11.42 -19.85
CA PRO A 497 -3.83 -12.83 -19.84
C PRO A 497 -3.81 -13.41 -18.42
N LEU A 498 -3.72 -12.56 -17.39
CA LEU A 498 -3.66 -12.94 -15.97
C LEU A 498 -5.02 -13.37 -15.40
N LEU A 499 -6.11 -13.11 -16.12
CA LEU A 499 -7.42 -13.63 -15.76
C LEU A 499 -7.51 -15.11 -16.15
N THR A 500 -7.41 -15.98 -15.14
CA THR A 500 -7.39 -17.45 -15.29
C THR A 500 -8.67 -18.13 -14.84
N THR A 501 -9.52 -17.45 -14.06
CA THR A 501 -10.76 -18.00 -13.51
C THR A 501 -11.93 -17.04 -13.75
N GLY A 502 -13.16 -17.59 -13.84
CA GLY A 502 -14.38 -16.78 -13.95
C GLY A 502 -14.57 -15.85 -12.75
N THR A 503 -14.24 -16.31 -11.53
CA THR A 503 -14.31 -15.49 -10.32
C THR A 503 -13.35 -14.29 -10.37
N ALA A 504 -12.11 -14.49 -10.81
CA ALA A 504 -11.16 -13.39 -10.98
C ALA A 504 -11.64 -12.39 -12.05
N ALA A 505 -12.14 -12.89 -13.18
CA ALA A 505 -12.69 -12.04 -14.24
C ALA A 505 -13.90 -11.24 -13.73
N GLN A 506 -14.77 -11.85 -12.92
CA GLN A 506 -15.92 -11.15 -12.32
C GLN A 506 -15.48 -10.09 -11.32
N LYS A 507 -14.50 -10.38 -10.46
CA LYS A 507 -13.93 -9.41 -9.51
C LYS A 507 -13.31 -8.22 -10.24
N ALA A 508 -12.52 -8.46 -11.28
CA ALA A 508 -11.93 -7.42 -12.12
C ALA A 508 -13.02 -6.57 -12.79
N ALA A 509 -14.02 -7.19 -13.41
CA ALA A 509 -15.14 -6.48 -14.04
C ALA A 509 -15.89 -5.58 -13.03
N ARG A 510 -16.20 -6.10 -11.83
CA ARG A 510 -16.87 -5.34 -10.76
C ARG A 510 -16.04 -4.13 -10.31
N THR A 511 -14.74 -4.34 -10.08
CA THR A 511 -13.82 -3.29 -9.62
C THR A 511 -13.71 -2.17 -10.65
N ILE A 512 -13.46 -2.51 -11.91
CA ILE A 512 -13.38 -1.55 -13.01
C ILE A 512 -14.73 -0.84 -13.21
N LEU A 513 -15.86 -1.53 -13.01
CA LEU A 513 -17.16 -0.89 -13.10
C LEU A 513 -17.35 0.12 -11.98
N LEU A 514 -17.06 -0.23 -10.71
CA LEU A 514 -17.20 0.67 -9.57
C LEU A 514 -16.38 1.96 -9.71
N ASP A 515 -15.16 1.88 -10.26
CA ASP A 515 -14.31 3.06 -10.53
C ASP A 515 -14.89 3.97 -11.64
N HIS A 516 -15.79 3.43 -12.48
CA HIS A 516 -16.38 4.12 -13.64
C HIS A 516 -17.90 4.35 -13.57
N LEU A 517 -18.58 3.88 -12.52
CA LEU A 517 -20.04 3.87 -12.39
C LEU A 517 -20.57 5.21 -11.85
N GLY A 518 -21.80 5.54 -12.25
CA GLY A 518 -22.48 6.80 -11.94
C GLY A 518 -22.77 7.64 -13.18
N VAL A 519 -23.79 8.50 -13.12
CA VAL A 519 -23.95 9.54 -14.13
C VAL A 519 -22.76 10.48 -13.98
N PRO A 520 -22.14 10.96 -15.07
CA PRO A 520 -21.26 12.11 -15.04
C PRO A 520 -22.07 13.38 -14.74
N TYR A 521 -22.78 13.39 -13.62
CA TYR A 521 -23.07 14.60 -12.90
C TYR A 521 -21.73 15.09 -12.36
N SER A 522 -21.02 15.89 -13.15
CA SER A 522 -19.83 16.56 -12.66
C SER A 522 -20.29 17.80 -11.89
N ALA A 523 -20.33 17.68 -10.57
CA ALA A 523 -20.28 18.86 -9.73
C ALA A 523 -18.82 19.32 -9.68
N THR A 524 -18.57 20.58 -10.02
CA THR A 524 -17.32 21.22 -9.62
C THR A 524 -17.60 21.97 -8.33
N PHE A 525 -16.70 21.84 -7.37
CA PHE A 525 -16.80 22.58 -6.11
C PHE A 525 -15.56 23.45 -5.94
N GLY A 526 -15.73 24.56 -5.21
CA GLY A 526 -14.67 25.36 -4.63
C GLY A 526 -14.87 25.37 -3.11
N THR A 527 -13.88 24.87 -2.37
CA THR A 527 -13.95 24.82 -0.91
C THR A 527 -12.72 25.42 -0.26
N VAL A 528 -12.83 25.71 1.03
CA VAL A 528 -11.67 25.84 1.89
C VAL A 528 -10.79 24.58 1.73
N PRO A 529 -9.46 24.71 1.56
CA PRO A 529 -8.60 23.55 1.33
C PRO A 529 -8.61 22.54 2.46
N ASN A 530 -8.84 21.27 2.12
CA ASN A 530 -8.61 20.12 3.00
C ASN A 530 -7.42 19.32 2.43
N PRO A 531 -6.20 19.46 2.99
CA PRO A 531 -4.99 18.85 2.44
C PRO A 531 -5.00 17.32 2.50
N ALA A 532 -5.94 16.69 3.21
CA ALA A 532 -6.07 15.25 3.32
C ALA A 532 -7.12 14.65 2.36
N LEU A 533 -7.91 15.46 1.66
CA LEU A 533 -8.87 14.94 0.67
C LEU A 533 -8.10 14.40 -0.56
N ARG A 534 -8.56 13.26 -1.09
CA ARG A 534 -7.99 12.59 -2.26
C ARG A 534 -9.09 12.16 -3.23
N PRO A 535 -8.78 11.96 -4.52
CA PRO A 535 -9.70 11.28 -5.43
C PRO A 535 -10.10 9.88 -4.94
N ARG A 536 -11.19 9.34 -5.47
CA ARG A 536 -11.91 8.12 -5.07
C ARG A 536 -12.60 8.16 -3.69
N LEU A 537 -12.31 9.14 -2.85
CA LEU A 537 -13.01 9.28 -1.57
C LEU A 537 -14.42 9.85 -1.75
N ALA A 538 -15.36 9.34 -0.94
CA ALA A 538 -16.74 9.81 -0.93
C ALA A 538 -16.91 11.03 -0.01
N VAL A 539 -17.58 12.06 -0.51
CA VAL A 539 -17.93 13.29 0.22
C VAL A 539 -19.43 13.53 0.15
N ARG A 540 -19.96 14.27 1.12
CA ARG A 540 -21.34 14.73 1.09
C ARG A 540 -21.35 16.24 0.88
N ILE A 541 -21.99 16.69 -0.20
CA ILE A 541 -22.15 18.10 -0.52
C ILE A 541 -23.55 18.54 -0.07
N GLU A 542 -23.60 19.53 0.82
CA GLU A 542 -24.83 20.12 1.34
C GLU A 542 -24.97 21.56 0.84
N GLN A 543 -26.02 21.81 0.05
CA GLN A 543 -26.31 23.11 -0.57
C GLN A 543 -27.11 24.02 0.37
N LEU A 544 -27.23 25.30 -0.01
CA LEU A 544 -28.00 26.30 0.78
C LEU A 544 -29.49 25.98 0.88
N ASP A 545 -30.05 25.24 -0.08
CA ASP A 545 -31.44 24.79 -0.08
C ASP A 545 -31.68 23.56 0.82
N GLY A 546 -30.63 23.05 1.47
CA GLY A 546 -30.67 21.86 2.33
C GLY A 546 -30.56 20.53 1.58
N ASN A 547 -30.42 20.54 0.25
CA ASN A 547 -30.18 19.32 -0.52
C ASN A 547 -28.82 18.73 -0.17
N ARG A 548 -28.80 17.41 0.04
CA ARG A 548 -27.60 16.64 0.39
C ARG A 548 -27.35 15.57 -0.65
N GLU A 549 -26.20 15.67 -1.29
CA GLU A 549 -25.80 14.79 -2.39
C GLU A 549 -24.53 14.04 -2.00
N LYS A 550 -24.50 12.73 -2.27
CA LYS A 550 -23.29 11.92 -2.12
C LYS A 550 -22.48 11.98 -3.41
N HIS A 551 -21.18 12.20 -3.27
CA HIS A 551 -20.30 12.45 -4.40
C HIS A 551 -18.99 11.68 -4.22
N ILE A 552 -18.48 11.05 -5.28
CA ILE A 552 -17.14 10.50 -5.33
C ILE A 552 -16.22 11.51 -5.98
N VAL A 553 -15.12 11.86 -5.32
CA VAL A 553 -14.14 12.81 -5.85
C VAL A 553 -13.39 12.16 -7.02
N GLN A 554 -13.35 12.84 -8.16
CA GLN A 554 -12.64 12.37 -9.35
C GLN A 554 -11.29 13.02 -9.53
N SER A 555 -11.26 14.34 -9.38
CA SER A 555 -10.07 15.14 -9.52
C SER A 555 -10.08 16.25 -8.48
N LEU A 556 -8.89 16.69 -8.09
CA LEU A 556 -8.69 17.77 -7.13
C LEU A 556 -7.58 18.68 -7.62
N ARG A 557 -7.73 19.98 -7.36
CA ARG A 557 -6.70 20.99 -7.47
C ARG A 557 -6.51 21.59 -6.09
N MET A 558 -5.38 21.27 -5.47
CA MET A 558 -4.95 21.78 -4.18
C MET A 558 -4.06 23.01 -4.41
N PRO A 559 -4.49 24.22 -4.00
CA PRO A 559 -3.62 25.39 -4.10
C PRO A 559 -2.43 25.27 -3.13
N LEU A 560 -1.31 25.89 -3.48
CA LEU A 560 -0.11 25.96 -2.66
C LEU A 560 0.09 27.32 -1.97
N VAL A 561 -0.95 28.17 -1.97
CA VAL A 561 -0.95 29.48 -1.34
C VAL A 561 -2.24 29.70 -0.57
N ALA A 562 -2.14 30.41 0.56
CA ALA A 562 -3.29 30.71 1.40
C ALA A 562 -4.30 31.61 0.68
N GLY A 563 -5.59 31.45 1.01
CA GLY A 563 -6.69 32.26 0.47
C GLY A 563 -7.23 31.79 -0.89
N ALA A 564 -6.57 30.86 -1.57
CA ALA A 564 -7.11 30.19 -2.75
C ALA A 564 -8.03 29.02 -2.37
N LEU A 565 -8.99 28.72 -3.25
CA LEU A 565 -9.92 27.60 -3.06
C LEU A 565 -9.30 26.30 -3.55
N MET A 566 -9.52 25.21 -2.80
CA MET A 566 -9.39 23.87 -3.36
C MET A 566 -10.57 23.64 -4.28
N THR A 567 -10.29 23.18 -5.51
CA THR A 567 -11.35 22.87 -6.47
C THR A 567 -11.25 21.42 -6.92
N GLY A 568 -12.30 20.91 -7.54
CA GLY A 568 -12.28 19.55 -8.04
C GLY A 568 -13.54 19.21 -8.81
N SER A 569 -13.53 18.04 -9.44
CA SER A 569 -14.72 17.43 -10.00
C SER A 569 -15.13 16.21 -9.18
N THR A 570 -16.43 15.99 -9.06
CA THR A 570 -16.99 14.77 -8.47
C THR A 570 -17.90 14.05 -9.46
N ARG A 571 -18.31 12.82 -9.12
CA ARG A 571 -19.47 12.15 -9.70
C ARG A 571 -20.49 11.94 -8.61
N GLU A 572 -21.74 12.31 -8.88
CA GLU A 572 -22.84 11.98 -7.98
C GLU A 572 -23.04 10.45 -7.94
N GLN A 573 -23.04 9.91 -6.72
CA GLN A 573 -23.33 8.50 -6.52
C GLN A 573 -24.86 8.34 -6.48
N THR A 574 -25.42 7.79 -7.56
CA THR A 574 -26.75 7.19 -7.50
C THR A 574 -26.61 5.77 -6.95
N LEU A 575 -27.61 5.29 -6.18
CA LEU A 575 -27.59 4.00 -5.50
C LEU A 575 -27.11 2.88 -6.45
N ALA A 576 -25.84 2.53 -6.35
CA ALA A 576 -25.16 1.63 -7.25
C ALA A 576 -25.36 0.20 -6.75
N GLN A 577 -26.18 -0.57 -7.46
CA GLN A 577 -26.19 -2.02 -7.29
C GLN A 577 -25.49 -2.61 -8.51
N VAL A 578 -24.43 -3.39 -8.28
CA VAL A 578 -23.71 -4.07 -9.36
C VAL A 578 -24.16 -5.53 -9.39
N GLY A 579 -24.77 -5.92 -10.50
CA GLY A 579 -25.17 -7.30 -10.75
C GLY A 579 -24.16 -8.02 -11.65
N THR A 580 -24.25 -9.35 -11.64
CA THR A 580 -23.42 -10.22 -12.47
C THR A 580 -24.26 -10.80 -13.60
N ILE A 581 -23.76 -10.78 -14.84
CA ILE A 581 -24.34 -11.57 -15.94
C ILE A 581 -23.55 -12.86 -16.07
N LEU A 582 -24.19 -14.00 -15.79
CA LEU A 582 -23.57 -15.31 -15.97
C LEU A 582 -23.58 -15.70 -17.46
N PRO A 583 -22.43 -16.05 -18.05
CA PRO A 583 -22.39 -16.53 -19.42
C PRO A 583 -22.90 -17.98 -19.48
N ALA A 584 -24.17 -18.19 -19.85
CA ALA A 584 -24.69 -19.52 -20.21
C ALA A 584 -25.69 -19.49 -21.37
N ALA A 585 -25.62 -20.54 -22.20
CA ALA A 585 -26.30 -20.80 -23.47
C ALA A 585 -27.72 -20.20 -23.61
N GLY A 586 -27.82 -19.06 -24.31
CA GLY A 586 -29.05 -18.65 -25.00
C GLY A 586 -29.98 -17.67 -24.28
N VAL A 587 -29.86 -17.40 -22.97
CA VAL A 587 -30.61 -16.33 -22.28
C VAL A 587 -29.79 -15.80 -21.10
N ALA A 588 -29.54 -14.48 -21.07
CA ALA A 588 -28.83 -13.81 -19.98
C ALA A 588 -29.68 -13.80 -18.70
N GLN A 589 -29.21 -14.46 -17.63
CA GLN A 589 -29.73 -14.27 -16.27
C GLN A 589 -28.83 -13.30 -15.50
N ILE A 590 -29.45 -12.34 -14.82
CA ILE A 590 -28.80 -11.36 -13.94
C ILE A 590 -28.93 -11.89 -12.52
N ASP A 591 -27.82 -12.11 -11.84
CA ASP A 591 -27.78 -12.45 -10.42
C ASP A 591 -27.40 -11.22 -9.60
N THR A 592 -28.15 -10.94 -8.54
CA THR A 592 -27.95 -9.80 -7.64
C THR A 592 -27.38 -10.32 -6.33
N GLU A 593 -26.05 -10.33 -6.18
CA GLU A 593 -25.43 -10.52 -4.87
C GLU A 593 -25.63 -9.24 -4.03
N ALA A 594 -26.14 -9.41 -2.81
CA ALA A 594 -26.46 -8.35 -1.85
C ALA A 594 -25.22 -7.66 -1.28
#